data_AF-A0A3N1XCY1-F1
#
_entry.id   AF-A0A3N1XCY1-F1
#
_cell.length_a   1.000
_cell.length_b   1.000
_cell.length_c   1.000
_cell.angle_alpha   90.00
_cell.angle_beta   90.00
_cell.angle_gamma   90.00
#
_symmetry.space_group_name_H-M   'P 1'
#
loop_
_entity.id
_entity.type
_entity.pdbx_description
1 polymer ?
#
loop_
_entity_poly.entity_id
_entity_poly.type
_entity_poly.pdbx_seq_one_letter_code
_entity_poly.pdbx_strand_id
1 'polypeptide(L)'
;MKRIFSQIKTRIDAIESHPLFRDVHTLEAEQIPSMMKVWAPMFIHLSMTFRDVNRMFYAYLQPRDAYEREITAHADVDATHWRFLLDDLKTIGNDDDPCFYEEHLKQIWSDAGAPIRRYMYALVVRAQSCGESPYLRVASMESGEATVKLFFATTRLMAGRFKQVTGKTLKYFGEDHIRSEIDHAVDTPLFEKITIDDTTATTALTLVDAHFDKFKEFLDAKYFITFGKETA
;
A
#
# COMPACT_ATOMS: atom_id res chain seq x y z
N MET A 1 18.52 0.80 -14.83
CA MET A 1 17.26 0.42 -14.14
C MET A 1 16.93 -1.07 -14.16
N LYS A 2 17.22 -1.85 -15.23
CA LYS A 2 16.89 -3.29 -15.28
C LYS A 2 17.23 -4.10 -14.02
N ARG A 3 18.43 -3.90 -13.46
CA ARG A 3 18.87 -4.57 -12.22
C ARG A 3 17.94 -4.26 -11.03
N ILE A 4 17.43 -3.05 -10.92
CA ILE A 4 16.55 -2.60 -9.84
C ILE A 4 15.18 -3.28 -9.98
N PHE A 5 14.59 -3.27 -11.19
CA PHE A 5 13.31 -3.95 -11.43
C PHE A 5 13.42 -5.47 -11.26
N SER A 6 14.55 -6.07 -11.64
CA SER A 6 14.82 -7.48 -11.34
C SER A 6 14.87 -7.75 -9.83
N GLN A 7 15.45 -6.84 -9.04
CA GLN A 7 15.47 -6.98 -7.58
C GLN A 7 14.06 -6.88 -6.99
N ILE A 8 13.24 -5.91 -7.44
CA ILE A 8 11.85 -5.79 -7.03
C ILE A 8 11.10 -7.11 -7.28
N LYS A 9 11.25 -7.68 -8.47
CA LYS A 9 10.66 -8.99 -8.80
C LYS A 9 11.13 -10.10 -7.85
N THR A 10 12.44 -10.23 -7.64
CA THR A 10 12.99 -11.23 -6.70
C THR A 10 12.44 -11.08 -5.29
N ARG A 11 12.26 -9.83 -4.81
CA ARG A 11 11.72 -9.56 -3.48
C ARG A 11 10.22 -9.83 -3.40
N ILE A 12 9.45 -9.59 -4.46
CA ILE A 12 8.05 -10.00 -4.58
C ILE A 12 7.92 -11.52 -4.50
N ASP A 13 8.66 -12.25 -5.34
CA ASP A 13 8.61 -13.73 -5.39
C ASP A 13 8.87 -14.33 -3.99
N ALA A 14 9.75 -13.71 -3.19
CA ALA A 14 10.00 -14.12 -1.81
C ALA A 14 8.83 -13.83 -0.86
N ILE A 15 8.17 -12.67 -1.00
CA ILE A 15 7.06 -12.24 -0.13
C ILE A 15 5.75 -12.95 -0.47
N GLU A 16 5.53 -13.39 -1.71
CA GLU A 16 4.31 -14.14 -2.11
C GLU A 16 4.06 -15.39 -1.26
N SER A 17 5.12 -15.96 -0.66
CA SER A 17 5.03 -17.09 0.26
C SER A 17 4.51 -16.76 1.66
N HIS A 18 4.24 -15.48 1.96
CA HIS A 18 3.82 -15.05 3.29
C HIS A 18 2.48 -15.70 3.71
N PRO A 19 2.35 -16.25 4.94
CA PRO A 19 1.17 -16.98 5.39
C PRO A 19 -0.16 -16.24 5.25
N LEU A 20 -0.15 -14.92 5.39
CA LEU A 20 -1.34 -14.07 5.18
C LEU A 20 -2.04 -14.38 3.86
N PHE A 21 -1.30 -14.47 2.75
CA PHE A 21 -1.89 -14.64 1.42
C PHE A 21 -2.55 -16.02 1.24
N ARG A 22 -2.07 -17.04 1.95
CA ARG A 22 -2.68 -18.37 1.97
C ARG A 22 -3.85 -18.45 2.95
N ASP A 23 -3.65 -18.02 4.18
CA ASP A 23 -4.55 -18.33 5.29
C ASP A 23 -5.83 -17.49 5.29
N VAL A 24 -5.83 -16.32 4.65
CA VAL A 24 -7.07 -15.54 4.35
C VAL A 24 -8.13 -16.35 3.62
N HIS A 25 -7.75 -17.36 2.84
CA HIS A 25 -8.71 -18.24 2.18
C HIS A 25 -9.48 -19.12 3.16
N THR A 26 -8.94 -19.36 4.36
CA THR A 26 -9.58 -20.16 5.42
C THR A 26 -10.62 -19.38 6.23
N LEU A 27 -10.70 -18.06 6.08
CA LEU A 27 -11.71 -17.24 6.74
C LEU A 27 -13.09 -17.50 6.13
N GLU A 28 -14.09 -17.71 6.96
CA GLU A 28 -15.48 -17.82 6.52
C GLU A 28 -16.04 -16.45 6.13
N ALA A 29 -16.99 -16.43 5.19
CA ALA A 29 -17.53 -15.18 4.66
C ALA A 29 -18.17 -14.32 5.76
N GLU A 30 -18.84 -14.96 6.71
CA GLU A 30 -19.54 -14.35 7.85
C GLU A 30 -18.59 -13.61 8.80
N GLN A 31 -17.30 -13.97 8.83
CA GLN A 31 -16.29 -13.32 9.66
C GLN A 31 -15.77 -12.01 9.02
N ILE A 32 -15.96 -11.84 7.71
CA ILE A 32 -15.33 -10.75 6.97
C ILE A 32 -15.87 -9.36 7.37
N PRO A 33 -17.18 -9.14 7.58
CA PRO A 33 -17.68 -7.81 7.96
C PRO A 33 -17.11 -7.29 9.28
N SER A 34 -17.02 -8.13 10.32
CA SER A 34 -16.45 -7.73 11.61
C SER A 34 -14.95 -7.48 11.49
N MET A 35 -14.22 -8.32 10.76
CA MET A 35 -12.80 -8.11 10.48
C MET A 35 -12.56 -6.80 9.73
N MET A 36 -13.39 -6.45 8.74
CA MET A 36 -13.27 -5.19 7.99
C MET A 36 -13.49 -3.96 8.85
N LYS A 37 -14.36 -4.04 9.89
CA LYS A 37 -14.51 -2.97 10.90
C LYS A 37 -13.23 -2.75 11.71
N VAL A 38 -12.42 -3.77 11.90
CA VAL A 38 -11.11 -3.66 12.57
C VAL A 38 -10.03 -3.21 11.58
N TRP A 39 -10.01 -3.77 10.37
CA TRP A 39 -8.96 -3.53 9.39
C TRP A 39 -9.03 -2.13 8.77
N ALA A 40 -10.18 -1.75 8.23
CA ALA A 40 -10.32 -0.55 7.39
C ALA A 40 -9.87 0.74 8.10
N PRO A 41 -10.25 1.00 9.36
CA PRO A 41 -9.84 2.21 10.04
C PRO A 41 -8.33 2.32 10.25
N MET A 42 -7.64 1.19 10.43
CA MET A 42 -6.17 1.20 10.55
C MET A 42 -5.46 1.66 9.28
N PHE A 43 -6.14 1.64 8.12
CA PHE A 43 -5.61 2.18 6.87
C PHE A 43 -5.78 3.70 6.74
N ILE A 44 -6.50 4.39 7.63
CA ILE A 44 -6.67 5.85 7.56
C ILE A 44 -5.32 6.56 7.53
N HIS A 45 -4.45 6.28 8.50
CA HIS A 45 -3.11 6.86 8.51
C HIS A 45 -2.30 6.46 7.26
N LEU A 46 -2.45 5.22 6.80
CA LEU A 46 -1.79 4.71 5.59
C LEU A 46 -2.18 5.51 4.36
N SER A 47 -3.47 5.53 4.00
CA SER A 47 -3.94 6.17 2.77
C SER A 47 -3.75 7.68 2.78
N MET A 48 -3.94 8.33 3.93
CA MET A 48 -3.73 9.78 4.04
C MET A 48 -2.25 10.15 3.93
N THR A 49 -1.36 9.38 4.57
CA THR A 49 0.09 9.61 4.45
C THR A 49 0.58 9.28 3.04
N PHE A 50 0.02 8.26 2.38
CA PHE A 50 0.39 7.89 1.02
C PHE A 50 0.05 9.00 0.01
N ARG A 51 -1.11 9.66 0.17
CA ARG A 51 -1.44 10.89 -0.56
C ARG A 51 -0.36 11.95 -0.37
N ASP A 52 0.03 12.21 0.86
CA ASP A 52 1.01 13.25 1.16
C ASP A 52 2.39 12.90 0.60
N VAL A 53 2.83 11.64 0.69
CA VAL A 53 4.08 11.18 0.07
C VAL A 53 4.09 11.42 -1.43
N ASN A 54 3.00 11.05 -2.12
CA ASN A 54 2.87 11.25 -3.55
C ASN A 54 2.93 12.75 -3.92
N ARG A 55 2.19 13.61 -3.22
CA ARG A 55 2.12 15.04 -3.54
C ARG A 55 3.34 15.85 -3.09
N MET A 56 3.98 15.47 -1.98
CA MET A 56 5.02 16.26 -1.34
C MET A 56 6.43 15.79 -1.69
N PHE A 57 6.63 14.51 -2.03
CA PHE A 57 7.97 13.94 -2.24
C PHE A 57 8.15 13.31 -3.63
N TYR A 58 7.14 12.62 -4.18
CA TYR A 58 7.29 11.98 -5.49
C TYR A 58 6.98 12.89 -6.67
N ALA A 59 5.88 13.65 -6.61
CA ALA A 59 5.54 14.61 -7.64
C ALA A 59 6.60 15.71 -7.77
N TYR A 60 6.94 16.06 -9.00
CA TYR A 60 7.76 17.23 -9.30
C TYR A 60 6.86 18.45 -9.50
N LEU A 61 7.18 19.57 -8.85
CA LEU A 61 6.41 20.81 -9.01
C LEU A 61 6.50 21.36 -10.44
N GLN A 62 7.65 21.18 -11.09
CA GLN A 62 7.93 21.62 -12.45
C GLN A 62 8.71 20.52 -13.19
N PRO A 63 8.02 19.47 -13.69
CA PRO A 63 8.68 18.34 -14.32
C PRO A 63 9.34 18.75 -15.66
N ARG A 64 10.63 18.45 -15.81
CA ARG A 64 11.49 18.97 -16.88
C ARG A 64 11.61 18.00 -18.04
N ASP A 65 11.65 16.70 -17.77
CA ASP A 65 11.83 15.65 -18.76
C ASP A 65 10.68 14.64 -18.75
N ALA A 66 10.77 13.63 -19.62
CA ALA A 66 9.73 12.61 -19.74
C ALA A 66 9.61 11.75 -18.47
N TYR A 67 10.70 11.54 -17.74
CA TYR A 67 10.74 10.70 -16.54
C TYR A 67 10.06 11.41 -15.36
N GLU A 68 10.37 12.68 -15.15
CA GLU A 68 9.74 13.49 -14.11
C GLU A 68 8.25 13.68 -14.39
N ARG A 69 7.85 13.83 -15.66
CA ARG A 69 6.44 13.92 -16.06
C ARG A 69 5.69 12.62 -15.79
N GLU A 70 6.29 11.47 -16.13
CA GLU A 70 5.71 10.15 -15.89
C GLU A 70 5.50 9.90 -14.39
N ILE A 71 6.54 10.14 -13.59
CA ILE A 71 6.48 10.00 -12.12
C ILE A 71 5.40 10.91 -11.52
N THR A 72 5.31 12.16 -11.98
CA THR A 72 4.34 13.12 -11.47
C THR A 72 2.91 12.72 -11.83
N ALA A 73 2.68 12.29 -13.08
CA ALA A 73 1.36 11.85 -13.53
C ALA A 73 0.86 10.66 -12.71
N HIS A 74 1.73 9.67 -12.46
CA HIS A 74 1.39 8.53 -11.62
C HIS A 74 1.12 8.95 -10.17
N ALA A 75 2.02 9.75 -9.57
CA ALA A 75 1.86 10.22 -8.19
C ALA A 75 0.55 11.03 -7.99
N ASP A 76 0.14 11.82 -8.98
CA ASP A 76 -1.11 12.57 -8.93
C ASP A 76 -2.35 11.65 -8.89
N VAL A 77 -2.31 10.51 -9.59
CA VAL A 77 -3.39 9.50 -9.55
C VAL A 77 -3.44 8.83 -8.18
N ASP A 78 -2.32 8.32 -7.68
CA ASP A 78 -2.22 7.65 -6.39
C ASP A 78 -2.64 8.55 -5.21
N ALA A 79 -2.36 9.85 -5.33
CA ALA A 79 -2.81 10.85 -4.37
C ALA A 79 -4.34 10.99 -4.25
N THR A 80 -5.12 10.32 -5.11
CA THR A 80 -6.58 10.31 -5.05
C THR A 80 -7.18 9.08 -4.35
N HIS A 81 -6.42 8.00 -4.15
CA HIS A 81 -6.97 6.70 -3.73
C HIS A 81 -7.54 6.70 -2.30
N TRP A 82 -7.11 7.62 -1.44
CA TRP A 82 -7.71 7.81 -0.11
C TRP A 82 -9.23 8.03 -0.14
N ARG A 83 -9.77 8.54 -1.26
CA ARG A 83 -11.21 8.71 -1.47
C ARG A 83 -11.94 7.37 -1.46
N PHE A 84 -11.35 6.34 -2.06
CA PHE A 84 -11.92 4.99 -2.01
C PHE A 84 -11.97 4.48 -0.56
N LEU A 85 -10.95 4.78 0.26
CA LEU A 85 -10.96 4.36 1.66
C LEU A 85 -12.11 5.04 2.41
N LEU A 86 -12.36 6.33 2.16
CA LEU A 86 -13.50 7.01 2.79
C LEU A 86 -14.84 6.39 2.38
N ASP A 87 -15.01 6.01 1.12
CA ASP A 87 -16.19 5.30 0.65
C ASP A 87 -16.36 3.95 1.36
N ASP A 88 -15.26 3.22 1.57
CA ASP A 88 -15.27 1.94 2.29
C ASP A 88 -15.62 2.13 3.77
N LEU A 89 -15.01 3.12 4.44
CA LEU A 89 -15.31 3.43 5.84
C LEU A 89 -16.78 3.81 6.03
N LYS A 90 -17.36 4.57 5.11
CA LYS A 90 -18.80 4.88 5.11
C LYS A 90 -19.64 3.62 4.88
N THR A 91 -19.18 2.71 4.02
CA THR A 91 -19.90 1.48 3.67
C THR A 91 -19.88 0.44 4.80
N ILE A 92 -18.75 0.35 5.50
CA ILE A 92 -18.46 -0.55 6.62
C ILE A 92 -19.05 -0.01 7.94
N GLY A 93 -19.05 1.32 8.08
CA GLY A 93 -19.46 2.03 9.29
C GLY A 93 -20.90 1.73 9.74
N ASN A 94 -21.11 1.92 11.04
CA ASN A 94 -22.44 1.99 11.63
C ASN A 94 -22.81 3.47 11.72
N ASP A 95 -23.81 3.92 10.96
CA ASP A 95 -24.30 5.31 11.02
C ASP A 95 -24.83 5.70 12.43
N ASP A 96 -24.97 4.72 13.33
CA ASP A 96 -25.58 4.88 14.66
C ASP A 96 -24.60 4.79 15.85
N ASP A 97 -23.27 4.68 15.61
CA ASP A 97 -22.28 4.60 16.70
C ASP A 97 -21.56 5.94 16.95
N PRO A 98 -21.90 6.66 18.04
CA PRO A 98 -21.28 7.94 18.35
C PRO A 98 -19.78 7.85 18.74
N CYS A 99 -19.29 6.66 19.11
CA CYS A 99 -17.91 6.42 19.50
C CYS A 99 -17.01 5.98 18.34
N PHE A 100 -17.59 5.67 17.17
CA PHE A 100 -16.90 5.08 16.02
C PHE A 100 -15.57 5.76 15.68
N TYR A 101 -15.57 7.08 15.53
CA TYR A 101 -14.36 7.83 15.18
C TYR A 101 -13.30 7.85 16.29
N GLU A 102 -13.72 8.00 17.55
CA GLU A 102 -12.80 8.03 18.69
C GLU A 102 -12.10 6.68 18.86
N GLU A 103 -12.86 5.58 18.78
CA GLU A 103 -12.32 4.23 18.88
C GLU A 103 -11.34 3.91 17.76
N HIS A 104 -11.65 4.32 16.53
CA HIS A 104 -10.74 4.14 15.41
C HIS A 104 -9.47 4.99 15.51
N LEU A 105 -9.56 6.21 16.01
CA LEU A 105 -8.37 7.00 16.32
C LEU A 105 -7.52 6.31 17.41
N LYS A 106 -8.12 5.82 18.49
CA LYS A 106 -7.40 5.03 19.52
C LYS A 106 -6.74 3.80 18.90
N GLN A 107 -7.43 3.10 18.01
CA GLN A 107 -6.90 1.91 17.34
C GLN A 107 -5.71 2.25 16.43
N ILE A 108 -5.80 3.30 15.62
CA ILE A 108 -4.70 3.74 14.75
C ILE A 108 -3.45 4.07 15.56
N TRP A 109 -3.60 4.70 16.73
CA TRP A 109 -2.48 5.11 17.60
C TRP A 109 -2.07 4.09 18.67
N SER A 110 -2.81 3.00 18.82
CA SER A 110 -2.46 1.87 19.70
C SER A 110 -1.14 1.17 19.30
N ASP A 111 -0.67 0.27 20.16
CA ASP A 111 0.46 -0.63 19.86
C ASP A 111 0.15 -1.58 18.71
N ALA A 112 -1.10 -2.05 18.59
CA ALA A 112 -1.55 -2.86 17.46
C ALA A 112 -1.50 -2.08 16.13
N GLY A 113 -1.74 -0.76 16.17
CA GLY A 113 -1.60 0.13 15.01
C GLY A 113 -0.16 0.53 14.68
N ALA A 114 0.77 0.38 15.61
CA ALA A 114 2.13 0.89 15.48
C ALA A 114 2.91 0.31 14.27
N PRO A 115 2.80 -0.99 13.91
CA PRO A 115 3.46 -1.52 12.71
C PRO A 115 3.05 -0.80 11.42
N ILE A 116 1.78 -0.44 11.28
CA ILE A 116 1.25 0.25 10.08
C ILE A 116 1.78 1.69 10.04
N ARG A 117 1.81 2.39 11.18
CA ARG A 117 2.40 3.73 11.27
C ARG A 117 3.90 3.69 10.94
N ARG A 118 4.65 2.73 11.49
CA ARG A 118 6.08 2.54 11.19
C ARG A 118 6.34 2.27 9.72
N TYR A 119 5.51 1.46 9.06
CA TYR A 119 5.62 1.23 7.61
C TYR A 119 5.54 2.55 6.84
N MET A 120 4.59 3.42 7.19
CA MET A 120 4.43 4.72 6.52
C MET A 120 5.51 5.73 6.86
N TYR A 121 5.98 5.79 8.11
CA TYR A 121 7.12 6.63 8.45
C TYR A 121 8.38 6.20 7.70
N ALA A 122 8.58 4.89 7.54
CA ALA A 122 9.68 4.39 6.72
C ALA A 122 9.51 4.76 5.24
N LEU A 123 8.27 4.76 4.71
CA LEU A 123 8.00 5.25 3.35
C LEU A 123 8.34 6.74 3.20
N VAL A 124 7.93 7.58 4.15
CA VAL A 124 8.26 9.02 4.15
C VAL A 124 9.77 9.23 4.09
N VAL A 125 10.53 8.55 4.95
CA VAL A 125 12.00 8.63 4.96
C VAL A 125 12.61 8.18 3.62
N ARG A 126 12.13 7.07 3.04
CA ARG A 126 12.60 6.59 1.73
C ARG A 126 12.30 7.59 0.62
N ALA A 127 11.07 8.12 0.58
CA ALA A 127 10.66 9.09 -0.43
C ALA A 127 11.49 10.38 -0.35
N GLN A 128 11.71 10.90 0.86
CA GLN A 128 12.60 12.05 1.08
C GLN A 128 14.05 11.76 0.64
N SER A 129 14.54 10.55 0.90
CA SER A 129 15.90 10.13 0.53
C SER A 129 16.13 10.02 -0.98
N CYS A 130 15.06 9.99 -1.79
CA CYS A 130 15.17 9.99 -3.25
C CYS A 130 15.66 11.34 -3.80
N GLY A 131 15.48 12.44 -3.05
CA GLY A 131 15.78 13.79 -3.50
C GLY A 131 15.11 14.08 -4.85
N GLU A 132 15.84 14.70 -5.77
CA GLU A 132 15.36 15.03 -7.12
C GLU A 132 15.63 13.93 -8.15
N SER A 133 16.19 12.77 -7.76
CA SER A 133 16.55 11.71 -8.71
C SER A 133 15.31 10.95 -9.19
N PRO A 134 14.95 11.02 -10.50
CA PRO A 134 13.78 10.29 -11.01
C PRO A 134 13.98 8.78 -10.90
N TYR A 135 15.23 8.30 -10.95
CA TYR A 135 15.55 6.88 -10.86
C TYR A 135 15.37 6.32 -9.46
N LEU A 136 15.65 7.13 -8.42
CA LEU A 136 15.39 6.72 -7.04
C LEU A 136 13.89 6.76 -6.74
N ARG A 137 13.18 7.80 -7.21
CA ARG A 137 11.73 7.92 -7.03
C ARG A 137 10.99 6.74 -7.68
N VAL A 138 11.28 6.44 -8.95
CA VAL A 138 10.63 5.31 -9.63
C VAL A 138 10.97 3.97 -8.96
N ALA A 139 12.20 3.76 -8.50
CA ALA A 139 12.56 2.54 -7.76
C ALA A 139 11.74 2.38 -6.46
N SER A 140 11.53 3.48 -5.74
CA SER A 140 10.75 3.51 -4.50
C SER A 140 9.25 3.35 -4.76
N MET A 141 8.72 3.97 -5.81
CA MET A 141 7.32 3.88 -6.24
C MET A 141 6.97 2.47 -6.71
N GLU A 142 7.76 1.90 -7.62
CA GLU A 142 7.56 0.53 -8.14
C GLU A 142 7.63 -0.52 -7.03
N SER A 143 8.48 -0.33 -6.02
CA SER A 143 8.50 -1.20 -4.84
C SER A 143 7.16 -1.15 -4.08
N GLY A 144 6.57 0.04 -3.96
CA GLY A 144 5.24 0.25 -3.40
C GLY A 144 4.14 -0.37 -4.25
N GLU A 145 4.09 -0.06 -5.54
CA GLU A 145 3.10 -0.63 -6.46
C GLU A 145 3.11 -2.15 -6.47
N ALA A 146 4.30 -2.76 -6.53
CA ALA A 146 4.42 -4.21 -6.59
C ALA A 146 3.85 -4.87 -5.31
N THR A 147 4.11 -4.28 -4.14
CA THR A 147 3.59 -4.80 -2.87
C THR A 147 2.09 -4.52 -2.69
N VAL A 148 1.61 -3.36 -3.17
CA VAL A 148 0.19 -3.01 -3.23
C VAL A 148 -0.58 -3.99 -4.12
N LYS A 149 -0.12 -4.26 -5.34
CA LYS A 149 -0.76 -5.21 -6.27
C LYS A 149 -0.92 -6.60 -5.62
N LEU A 150 0.11 -7.08 -4.94
CA LEU A 150 0.06 -8.34 -4.20
C LEU A 150 -0.94 -8.29 -3.02
N PHE A 151 -0.86 -7.26 -2.18
CA PHE A 151 -1.74 -7.13 -1.02
C PHE A 151 -3.22 -6.98 -1.39
N PHE A 152 -3.52 -6.13 -2.38
CA PHE A 152 -4.91 -5.85 -2.74
C PHE A 152 -5.55 -6.99 -3.54
N ALA A 153 -4.77 -7.82 -4.25
CA ALA A 153 -5.28 -9.08 -4.79
C ALA A 153 -5.90 -9.95 -3.67
N THR A 154 -5.29 -9.97 -2.49
CA THR A 154 -5.84 -10.62 -1.30
C THR A 154 -7.05 -9.89 -0.72
N THR A 155 -6.99 -8.56 -0.57
CA THR A 155 -8.16 -7.84 -0.01
C THR A 155 -9.37 -7.89 -0.93
N ARG A 156 -9.17 -8.03 -2.25
CA ARG A 156 -10.25 -8.22 -3.22
C ARG A 156 -11.07 -9.48 -2.93
N LEU A 157 -10.42 -10.58 -2.55
CA LEU A 157 -11.12 -11.79 -2.10
C LEU A 157 -12.04 -11.47 -0.91
N MET A 158 -11.50 -10.75 0.07
CA MET A 158 -12.24 -10.36 1.27
C MET A 158 -13.39 -9.41 0.90
N ALA A 159 -13.18 -8.42 0.02
CA ALA A 159 -14.24 -7.54 -0.46
C ALA A 159 -15.35 -8.30 -1.20
N GLY A 160 -15.02 -9.34 -1.96
CA GLY A 160 -15.99 -10.24 -2.58
C GLY A 160 -16.86 -10.98 -1.55
N ARG A 161 -16.24 -11.54 -0.51
CA ARG A 161 -16.96 -12.19 0.60
C ARG A 161 -17.78 -11.20 1.44
N PHE A 162 -17.27 -9.99 1.66
CA PHE A 162 -18.00 -8.90 2.30
C PHE A 162 -19.29 -8.59 1.53
N LYS A 163 -19.21 -8.50 0.19
CA LYS A 163 -20.38 -8.28 -0.67
C LYS A 163 -21.36 -9.44 -0.62
N GLN A 164 -20.88 -10.68 -0.58
CA GLN A 164 -21.74 -11.87 -0.44
C GLN A 164 -22.60 -11.80 0.83
N VAL A 165 -22.03 -11.38 1.95
CA VAL A 165 -22.73 -11.34 3.25
C VAL A 165 -23.59 -10.09 3.40
N THR A 166 -23.12 -8.93 2.95
CA THR A 166 -23.75 -7.63 3.25
C THR A 166 -24.54 -7.03 2.08
N GLY A 167 -24.35 -7.54 0.87
CA GLY A 167 -24.85 -6.93 -0.37
C GLY A 167 -24.13 -5.63 -0.78
N LYS A 168 -23.21 -5.11 0.04
CA LYS A 168 -22.50 -3.84 -0.18
C LYS A 168 -21.14 -4.08 -0.85
N THR A 169 -20.68 -3.12 -1.66
CA THR A 169 -19.40 -3.22 -2.38
C THR A 169 -18.36 -2.28 -1.76
N LEU A 170 -17.15 -2.79 -1.57
CA LEU A 170 -15.97 -2.02 -1.16
C LEU A 170 -15.15 -1.63 -2.40
N LYS A 171 -14.68 -0.39 -2.44
CA LYS A 171 -13.87 0.21 -3.50
C LYS A 171 -12.37 0.13 -3.20
N TYR A 172 -11.94 0.54 -2.00
CA TYR A 172 -10.51 0.57 -1.64
C TYR A 172 -9.96 -0.84 -1.49
N PHE A 173 -10.65 -1.68 -0.73
CA PHE A 173 -10.25 -3.08 -0.57
C PHE A 173 -10.70 -3.96 -1.73
N GLY A 174 -11.52 -3.45 -2.65
CA GLY A 174 -12.10 -4.19 -3.77
C GLY A 174 -11.47 -3.90 -5.13
N GLU A 175 -12.27 -4.12 -6.19
CA GLU A 175 -11.79 -4.09 -7.58
C GLU A 175 -11.43 -2.68 -8.06
N ASP A 176 -12.09 -1.62 -7.55
CA ASP A 176 -11.91 -0.26 -8.08
C ASP A 176 -10.47 0.26 -7.85
N HIS A 177 -9.88 0.00 -6.68
CA HIS A 177 -8.50 0.35 -6.40
C HIS A 177 -7.53 -0.39 -7.33
N ILE A 178 -7.66 -1.71 -7.47
CA ILE A 178 -6.80 -2.53 -8.33
C ILE A 178 -6.91 -2.09 -9.80
N ARG A 179 -8.12 -1.80 -10.28
CA ARG A 179 -8.31 -1.32 -11.65
C ARG A 179 -7.60 0.02 -11.86
N SER A 180 -7.68 0.94 -10.88
CA SER A 180 -6.96 2.21 -10.96
C SER A 180 -5.45 2.01 -11.06
N GLU A 181 -4.88 1.08 -10.29
CA GLU A 181 -3.45 0.73 -10.31
C GLU A 181 -3.00 0.15 -11.65
N ILE A 182 -3.86 -0.64 -12.31
CA ILE A 182 -3.58 -1.20 -13.63
C ILE A 182 -3.69 -0.14 -14.72
N ASP A 183 -4.75 0.66 -14.68
CA ASP A 183 -5.05 1.67 -15.71
C ASP A 183 -4.03 2.83 -15.72
N HIS A 184 -3.34 3.04 -14.60
CA HIS A 184 -2.39 4.14 -14.41
C HIS A 184 -1.00 3.66 -13.98
N ALA A 185 -0.66 2.41 -14.26
CA ALA A 185 0.68 1.89 -14.00
C ALA A 185 1.75 2.75 -14.69
N VAL A 186 2.87 2.98 -14.00
CA VAL A 186 4.02 3.68 -14.59
C VAL A 186 4.50 2.96 -15.85
N ASP A 187 4.87 3.73 -16.87
CA ASP A 187 5.55 3.22 -18.07
C ASP A 187 6.97 2.74 -17.74
N THR A 188 7.10 1.59 -17.07
CA THR A 188 8.39 0.98 -16.73
C THR A 188 9.32 0.75 -17.94
N PRO A 189 8.84 0.41 -19.16
CA PRO A 189 9.66 0.41 -20.37
C PRO A 189 10.41 1.72 -20.66
N LEU A 190 9.85 2.88 -20.29
CA LEU A 190 10.52 4.19 -20.39
C LEU A 190 11.83 4.21 -19.59
N PHE A 191 11.85 3.55 -18.43
CA PHE A 191 12.97 3.53 -17.50
C PHE A 191 13.93 2.36 -17.74
N GLU A 192 13.44 1.22 -18.23
CA GLU A 192 14.22 -0.03 -18.34
C GLU A 192 15.54 0.13 -19.11
N LYS A 193 15.55 0.92 -20.18
CA LYS A 193 16.72 1.07 -21.05
C LYS A 193 17.77 2.04 -20.50
N ILE A 194 17.48 2.71 -19.39
CA ILE A 194 18.37 3.70 -18.80
C ILE A 194 19.50 3.00 -18.03
N THR A 195 20.72 3.39 -18.35
CA THR A 195 21.91 3.11 -17.54
C THR A 195 22.06 4.22 -16.51
N ILE A 196 22.19 3.82 -15.25
CA ILE A 196 22.46 4.71 -14.12
C ILE A 196 23.85 4.35 -13.57
N ASP A 197 24.51 5.30 -12.91
CA ASP A 197 25.79 5.06 -12.27
C ASP A 197 25.67 4.09 -11.07
N ASP A 198 26.81 3.51 -10.66
CA ASP A 198 26.85 2.50 -9.61
C ASP A 198 26.41 3.04 -8.24
N THR A 199 26.64 4.33 -7.96
CA THR A 199 26.21 4.96 -6.70
C THR A 199 24.70 5.04 -6.67
N THR A 200 24.07 5.60 -7.72
CA THR A 200 22.60 5.66 -7.85
C THR A 200 21.98 4.26 -7.82
N ALA A 201 22.58 3.29 -8.52
CA ALA A 201 22.10 1.90 -8.52
C ALA A 201 22.14 1.27 -7.13
N THR A 202 23.23 1.48 -6.39
CA THR A 202 23.39 0.95 -5.03
C THR A 202 22.35 1.56 -4.09
N THR A 203 22.16 2.88 -4.15
CA THR A 203 21.13 3.57 -3.36
C THR A 203 19.73 3.08 -3.70
N ALA A 204 19.40 2.92 -4.99
CA ALA A 204 18.10 2.39 -5.41
C ALA A 204 17.85 0.99 -4.85
N LEU A 205 18.83 0.09 -4.92
CA LEU A 205 18.72 -1.27 -4.38
C LEU A 205 18.50 -1.26 -2.86
N THR A 206 19.21 -0.39 -2.12
CA THR A 206 18.98 -0.22 -0.68
C THR A 206 17.56 0.26 -0.38
N LEU A 207 17.02 1.21 -1.16
CA LEU A 207 15.64 1.67 -0.99
C LEU A 207 14.61 0.56 -1.26
N VAL A 208 14.83 -0.24 -2.32
CA VAL A 208 14.01 -1.41 -2.63
C VAL A 208 14.05 -2.39 -1.46
N ASP A 209 15.23 -2.84 -1.03
CA ASP A 209 15.35 -3.85 0.02
C ASP A 209 14.69 -3.39 1.32
N ALA A 210 14.92 -2.13 1.72
CA ALA A 210 14.31 -1.52 2.90
C ALA A 210 12.79 -1.36 2.79
N HIS A 211 12.24 -1.18 1.59
CA HIS A 211 10.80 -1.21 1.38
C HIS A 211 10.25 -2.59 1.71
N PHE A 212 10.82 -3.63 1.11
CA PHE A 212 10.34 -5.01 1.25
C PHE A 212 10.50 -5.54 2.68
N ASP A 213 11.57 -5.19 3.39
CA ASP A 213 11.73 -5.56 4.80
C ASP A 213 10.60 -4.95 5.67
N LYS A 214 10.30 -3.66 5.46
CA LYS A 214 9.22 -2.99 6.19
C LYS A 214 7.83 -3.47 5.78
N PHE A 215 7.65 -3.85 4.51
CA PHE A 215 6.41 -4.45 4.05
C PHE A 215 6.18 -5.83 4.68
N LYS A 216 7.24 -6.65 4.83
CA LYS A 216 7.13 -7.91 5.56
C LYS A 216 6.69 -7.69 7.02
N GLU A 217 7.29 -6.73 7.74
CA GLU A 217 6.84 -6.38 9.10
C GLU A 217 5.36 -5.96 9.14
N PHE A 218 4.89 -5.23 8.13
CA PHE A 218 3.49 -4.88 7.97
C PHE A 218 2.60 -6.12 7.77
N LEU A 219 3.03 -7.07 6.92
CA LEU A 219 2.30 -8.32 6.69
C LEU A 219 2.26 -9.21 7.93
N ASP A 220 3.38 -9.33 8.66
CA ASP A 220 3.45 -10.08 9.92
C ASP A 220 2.43 -9.52 10.92
N ALA A 221 2.35 -8.19 11.04
CA ALA A 221 1.37 -7.53 11.91
C ALA A 221 -0.08 -7.75 11.45
N LYS A 222 -0.36 -7.66 10.14
CA LYS A 222 -1.70 -7.93 9.60
C LYS A 222 -2.11 -9.38 9.80
N TYR A 223 -1.18 -10.32 9.67
CA TYR A 223 -1.41 -11.72 9.98
C TYR A 223 -1.76 -11.91 11.45
N PHE A 224 -0.99 -11.32 12.37
CA PHE A 224 -1.26 -11.41 13.79
C PHE A 224 -2.62 -10.81 14.19
N ILE A 225 -2.99 -9.64 13.64
CA ILE A 225 -4.31 -9.02 13.90
C ILE A 225 -5.47 -9.92 13.43
N THR A 226 -5.22 -10.77 12.44
CA THR A 226 -6.28 -11.58 11.79
C THR A 226 -6.39 -12.99 12.35
N PHE A 227 -5.25 -13.61 12.64
CA PHE A 227 -5.14 -15.02 13.03
C PHE A 227 -4.48 -15.21 14.40
N GLY A 228 -3.89 -14.16 14.97
CA GLY A 228 -3.36 -14.21 16.32
C GLY A 228 -4.49 -14.47 17.30
N LYS A 229 -4.31 -15.46 18.17
CA LYS A 229 -5.21 -15.64 19.31
C LYS A 229 -4.94 -14.49 20.28
N GLU A 230 -5.99 -13.82 20.75
CA GLU A 230 -5.87 -13.03 21.97
C GLU A 230 -5.41 -13.98 23.07
N THR A 231 -4.16 -13.82 23.53
CA THR A 231 -3.80 -14.33 24.85
C THR A 231 -4.56 -13.46 25.84
N ALA A 232 -5.69 -14.00 26.30
CA ALA A 232 -6.48 -13.46 27.40
C ALA A 232 -5.63 -13.28 28.66
#